data_AF-A0AAE0APY1-F1
#
_entry.id   AF-A0AAE0APY1-F1
#
_cell.length_a   1.000
_cell.length_b   1.000
_cell.length_c   1.000
_cell.angle_alpha   90.00
_cell.angle_beta   90.00
_cell.angle_gamma   90.00
#
_symmetry.space_group_name_H-M   'P 1'
#
loop_
_entity.id
_entity.type
_entity.pdbx_description
1 polymer ?
#
loop_
_entity_poly.entity_id
_entity_poly.type
_entity_poly.pdbx_seq_one_letter_code
_entity_poly.pdbx_strand_id
1 'polypeptide(L)' 'MEETREILDFWAEKGLYSMIEVVKMDYANNAFERMERNDVRYRFVLDVAGSNME' A
#
# COMPACT_ATOMS: atom_id res chain seq x y z
N MET A 1 6.04 11.11 17.01
CA MET A 1 5.67 9.69 16.83
C MET A 1 4.41 9.34 17.61
N GLU A 2 4.12 10.00 18.73
CA GLU A 2 2.89 9.83 19.51
C GLU A 2 1.63 10.12 18.68
N GLU A 3 1.56 11.28 18.01
CA GLU A 3 0.45 11.64 17.10
C GLU A 3 0.18 10.58 16.01
N THR A 4 1.24 9.99 15.43
CA THR A 4 1.12 8.92 14.43
C THR A 4 0.49 7.67 15.04
N ARG A 5 0.87 7.33 16.28
CA ARG A 5 0.32 6.17 16.98
C ARG A 5 -1.14 6.38 17.33
N GLU A 6 -1.50 7.56 17.83
CA GLU A 6 -2.88 7.95 18.14
C GLU A 6 -3.79 7.82 16.91
N ILE A 7 -3.33 8.27 15.74
CA ILE A 7 -4.09 8.16 14.49
C ILE A 7 -4.24 6.70 14.06
N LEU A 8 -3.19 5.89 14.15
CA LEU A 8 -3.25 4.46 13.80
C LEU A 8 -4.20 3.69 14.72
N ASP A 9 -4.15 3.96 16.03
CA ASP A 9 -5.02 3.34 17.02
C ASP A 9 -6.49 3.73 16.77
N PHE A 10 -6.75 5.01 16.48
CA PHE A 10 -8.08 5.49 16.08
C PHE A 10 -8.60 4.80 14.81
N TRP A 11 -7.79 4.66 13.76
CA TRP A 11 -8.20 3.95 12.54
C TRP A 11 -8.52 2.49 12.81
N ALA A 12 -7.71 1.82 13.63
CA ALA A 12 -7.94 0.43 14.01
C ALA A 12 -9.26 0.28 14.80
N GLU A 13 -9.51 1.15 15.79
CA GLU A 13 -10.74 1.14 16.59
C GLU A 13 -12.00 1.34 15.73
N LYS A 14 -11.91 2.19 14.71
CA LYS A 14 -13.03 2.49 13.80
C LYS A 14 -13.13 1.52 12.61
N GLY A 15 -12.22 0.56 12.48
CA GLY A 15 -12.19 -0.36 11.34
C GLY A 15 -11.95 0.35 10.00
N LEU A 16 -11.18 1.44 10.02
CA LEU A 16 -10.86 2.24 8.84
C LEU A 16 -9.63 1.67 8.15
N TYR A 17 -9.81 1.27 6.88
CA TYR A 17 -8.74 0.75 6.03
C TYR A 17 -8.75 1.44 4.68
N SER A 18 -7.57 1.57 4.07
CA SER A 18 -7.47 2.02 2.69
C SER A 18 -7.84 0.87 1.75
N MET A 19 -8.50 1.19 0.64
CA MET A 19 -8.54 0.27 -0.50
C MET A 19 -7.15 0.26 -1.14
N ILE A 20 -6.62 -0.93 -1.36
CA ILE A 20 -5.27 -1.13 -1.86
C ILE A 20 -5.24 -2.20 -2.96
N GLU A 21 -4.32 -2.04 -3.90
CA GLU A 21 -3.85 -3.08 -4.80
C GLU A 21 -2.51 -3.59 -4.28
N VAL A 22 -2.46 -4.86 -3.86
CA VAL A 22 -1.21 -5.49 -3.41
C VAL A 22 -0.45 -6.01 -4.63
N VAL A 23 0.81 -5.60 -4.76
CA VAL A 23 1.70 -6.01 -5.87
C VAL A 23 2.97 -6.65 -5.33
N LYS A 24 3.64 -7.45 -6.18
CA LYS A 24 4.93 -8.08 -5.90
C LYS A 24 6.08 -7.27 -6.52
N MET A 25 7.31 -7.55 -6.08
CA MET A 25 8.51 -6.79 -6.46
C MET A 25 8.82 -6.86 -7.95
N ASP A 26 8.60 -8.01 -8.59
CA ASP A 26 8.71 -8.18 -10.05
C ASP A 26 7.74 -7.30 -10.85
N TYR A 27 6.63 -6.88 -10.23
CA TYR A 27 5.62 -6.00 -10.83
C TYR A 27 5.81 -4.51 -10.47
N ALA A 28 6.78 -4.15 -9.64
CA ALA A 28 6.91 -2.79 -9.09
C ALA A 28 6.93 -1.71 -10.19
N ASN A 29 7.75 -1.88 -11.23
CA ASN A 29 7.85 -0.91 -12.33
C ASN A 29 6.53 -0.74 -13.10
N ASN A 30 5.83 -1.85 -13.38
CA ASN A 30 4.51 -1.80 -14.02
C ASN A 30 3.47 -1.09 -13.13
N ALA A 31 3.51 -1.31 -11.82
CA ALA A 31 2.65 -0.59 -10.88
C ALA A 31 2.95 0.92 -10.87
N PHE A 32 4.23 1.32 -10.96
CA PHE A 32 4.62 2.73 -11.10
C PHE A 32 4.07 3.35 -12.40
N GLU A 33 4.22 2.70 -13.55
CA GLU A 33 3.69 3.19 -14.83
C GLU A 33 2.16 3.34 -14.81
N ARG A 34 1.46 2.39 -14.17
CA ARG A 34 0.00 2.46 -13.95
C ARG A 34 -0.38 3.64 -13.06
N MET A 35 0.34 3.83 -11.95
CA MET A 35 0.12 4.95 -11.03
C MET A 35 0.29 6.31 -11.72
N GLU A 36 1.31 6.48 -12.58
CA GLU A 36 1.51 7.71 -13.36
C GLU A 36 0.32 8.04 -14.27
N ARG A 37 -0.39 7.02 -14.75
CA ARG A 37 -1.60 7.15 -15.58
C ARG A 37 -2.89 7.25 -14.76
N ASN A 38 -2.79 7.30 -13.43
CA ASN A 38 -3.92 7.17 -12.49
C ASN A 38 -4.72 5.85 -12.64
N ASP A 39 -4.11 4.82 -13.24
CA ASP A 39 -4.67 3.47 -13.31
C ASP A 39 -4.37 2.71 -12.01
N VAL A 40 -4.96 3.19 -10.92
CA VAL A 40 -4.87 2.56 -9.62
C VAL A 40 -6.13 2.83 -8.83
N ARG A 41 -6.62 1.81 -8.14
CA ARG A 41 -7.71 1.97 -7.18
C ARG A 41 -7.16 2.50 -5.86
N TYR A 42 -6.95 3.82 -5.82
CA TYR A 42 -6.47 4.63 -4.70
C TYR A 42 -5.01 4.44 -4.29
N ARG A 43 -4.54 3.22 -3.97
CA ARG A 43 -3.15 2.99 -3.52
C ARG A 43 -2.60 1.64 -3.96
N PHE A 44 -1.32 1.60 -4.31
CA PHE A 44 -0.54 0.36 -4.35
C PHE A 44 0.13 0.09 -3.01
N VAL A 45 0.22 -1.18 -2.63
CA VAL A 45 1.05 -1.65 -1.51
C VAL A 45 1.95 -2.77 -2.03
N LEU A 46 3.26 -2.58 -1.91
CA LEU A 46 4.23 -3.58 -2.30
C LEU A 46 4.40 -4.60 -1.16
N ASP A 47 4.08 -5.86 -1.44
CA ASP A 47 4.34 -6.95 -0.49
C ASP A 47 5.79 -7.40 -0.60
N VAL A 48 6.65 -6.74 0.16
CA VAL A 48 8.10 -7.00 0.20
C VAL A 48 8.40 -8.39 0.78
N ALA A 49 7.72 -8.78 1.86
CA ALA A 49 7.98 -10.04 2.55
C ALA A 49 7.57 -11.26 1.72
N GLY A 50 6.52 -11.14 0.92
CA GLY A 50 6.06 -12.19 0.02
C GLY A 50 6.60 -12.10 -1.40
N SER A 51 7.57 -11.24 -1.69
CA SER A 51 8.21 -11.11 -3.01
C SER A 51 9.54 -11.87 -3.05
N ASN A 52 9.91 -12.35 -4.24
CA ASN A 52 11.26 -12.88 -4.47
C ASN A 52 12.24 -11.70 -4.63
N MET A 53 13.41 -11.79 -3.99
CA MET A 53 14.46 -10.74 -4.03
C MET A 53 15.75 -11.22 -4.71
N GLU A 54 15.68 -12.36 -5.39
CA GLU A 54 16.79 -12.92 -6.17
C GLU A 54 17.17 -12.06 -7.38
#